data_AF-A0A7W0RAM5-F1
#
_entry.id   AF-A0A7W0RAM5-F1
#
_cell.length_a   1.000
_cell.length_b   1.000
_cell.length_c   1.000
_cell.angle_alpha   90.00
_cell.angle_beta   90.00
_cell.angle_gamma   90.00
#
_symmetry.space_group_name_H-M   'P 1'
#
loop_
_entity.id
_entity.type
_entity.pdbx_description
1 polymer ?
#
loop_
_entity_poly.entity_id
_entity_poly.type
_entity_poly.pdbx_seq_one_letter_code
_entity_poly.pdbx_strand_id
1 'polypeptide(L)'
;MKIVVAGKGGAGKTTVSGTIARALARAGNPVLALDADANPMLGVSLGVGFEKTDMLNSVRQALDAGDVEHQPTVEGMVENFGTDAPDGVRLVVASRIDNDSPGCQCCG
;
A
#
# COMPACT_ATOMS: atom_id res chain seq x y z
N MET A 1 -12.00 -10.52 -7.62
CA MET A 1 -12.85 -9.52 -6.93
C MET A 1 -12.05 -8.25 -6.72
N LYS A 2 -12.67 -7.07 -6.72
CA LYS A 2 -12.01 -5.78 -6.44
C LYS A 2 -12.79 -5.05 -5.34
N ILE A 3 -12.10 -4.59 -4.30
CA ILE A 3 -12.69 -3.88 -3.16
C ILE A 3 -11.94 -2.55 -3.01
N VAL A 4 -12.68 -1.46 -2.91
CA VAL A 4 -12.12 -0.13 -2.64
C VAL A 4 -12.70 0.37 -1.33
N VAL A 5 -11.84 0.78 -0.40
CA VAL A 5 -12.22 1.33 0.89
C VAL A 5 -11.86 2.82 0.90
N ALA A 6 -12.88 3.67 0.92
CA ALA A 6 -12.73 5.13 0.89
C ALA A 6 -13.51 5.79 2.03
N GLY A 7 -13.18 7.05 2.35
CA GLY A 7 -13.71 7.77 3.51
C GLY A 7 -12.78 8.85 4.04
N LYS A 8 -13.29 9.68 4.96
CA LYS A 8 -12.54 10.79 5.57
C LYS A 8 -11.32 10.32 6.38
N GLY A 9 -10.43 11.27 6.70
CA GLY A 9 -9.33 11.05 7.64
C GLY A 9 -9.87 10.54 8.99
N GLY A 10 -9.23 9.54 9.57
CA GLY A 10 -9.63 8.95 10.86
C GLY A 10 -10.85 8.03 10.84
N ALA A 11 -11.47 7.75 9.68
CA ALA A 11 -12.64 6.88 9.58
C ALA A 11 -12.33 5.36 9.77
N GLY A 12 -11.07 4.98 10.00
CA GLY A 12 -10.67 3.58 10.18
C GLY A 12 -10.44 2.80 8.89
N LYS A 13 -10.30 3.47 7.73
CA LYS A 13 -10.11 2.83 6.42
C LYS A 13 -9.00 1.79 6.42
N THR A 14 -7.80 2.16 6.85
CA THR A 14 -6.62 1.29 6.86
C THR A 14 -6.85 0.04 7.71
N THR A 15 -7.49 0.20 8.87
CA THR A 15 -7.85 -0.91 9.77
C THR A 15 -8.84 -1.86 9.11
N VAL A 16 -9.89 -1.32 8.47
CA VAL A 16 -10.89 -2.11 7.76
C VAL A 16 -10.26 -2.83 6.56
N SER A 17 -9.45 -2.13 5.76
CA SER A 17 -8.73 -2.69 4.62
C SER A 17 -7.81 -3.84 5.04
N GLY A 18 -7.00 -3.66 6.09
CA GLY A 18 -6.12 -4.71 6.61
C GLY A 18 -6.90 -5.92 7.14
N THR A 19 -8.02 -5.68 7.81
CA THR A 19 -8.89 -6.74 8.33
C THR A 19 -9.52 -7.56 7.20
N ILE A 20 -10.08 -6.89 6.20
CA ILE A 20 -10.69 -7.56 5.03
C ILE A 20 -9.63 -8.35 4.26
N ALA A 21 -8.46 -7.76 4.01
CA ALA A 21 -7.38 -8.42 3.28
C ALA A 21 -6.93 -9.71 3.97
N ARG A 22 -6.66 -9.66 5.27
CA ARG A 22 -6.23 -10.83 6.05
C ARG A 22 -7.34 -11.88 6.16
N ALA A 23 -8.59 -11.46 6.35
CA ALA A 23 -9.72 -12.39 6.41
C ALA A 23 -9.91 -13.15 5.08
N LEU A 24 -9.84 -12.45 3.95
CA LEU A 24 -9.95 -13.08 2.63
C LEU A 24 -8.78 -14.02 2.34
N ALA A 25 -7.55 -13.61 2.70
CA ALA A 25 -6.37 -14.44 2.49
C ALA A 25 -6.38 -15.71 3.35
N ARG A 26 -6.77 -15.60 4.63
CA ARG A 26 -6.98 -16.76 5.52
C ARG A 26 -8.08 -17.70 5.04
N ALA A 27 -9.07 -17.18 4.31
CA ALA A 27 -10.10 -17.99 3.66
C ALA A 27 -9.62 -18.67 2.36
N GLY A 28 -8.33 -18.57 2.02
CA GLY A 28 -7.71 -19.23 0.87
C GLY A 28 -7.78 -18.41 -0.42
N ASN A 29 -8.18 -17.14 -0.37
CA ASN A 29 -8.22 -16.30 -1.56
C ASN A 29 -6.84 -15.68 -1.83
N PRO A 30 -6.39 -15.59 -3.08
CA PRO A 30 -5.24 -14.75 -3.42
C PRO A 30 -5.61 -13.27 -3.19
N VAL A 31 -4.82 -12.57 -2.38
CA VAL A 31 -5.07 -11.17 -2.03
C VAL A 31 -3.85 -10.31 -2.35
N LEU A 32 -4.08 -9.32 -3.22
CA LEU A 32 -3.20 -8.17 -3.42
C LEU A 32 -3.83 -6.95 -2.74
N ALA A 33 -3.15 -6.42 -1.73
CA ALA A 33 -3.48 -5.18 -1.07
C ALA A 33 -2.71 -4.03 -1.74
N LEU A 34 -3.42 -2.97 -2.10
CA LEU A 34 -2.84 -1.76 -2.69
C LEU A 34 -3.06 -0.59 -1.72
N ASP A 35 -1.97 0.01 -1.23
CA ASP A 35 -2.02 1.22 -0.41
C ASP A 35 -1.83 2.44 -1.30
N ALA A 36 -2.84 3.29 -1.37
CA ALA A 36 -2.82 4.53 -2.14
C ALA A 36 -2.89 5.78 -1.24
N ASP A 37 -2.81 5.60 0.08
CA ASP A 37 -2.75 6.74 1.02
C ASP A 37 -1.33 7.35 1.00
N ALA A 38 -1.24 8.68 1.10
CA ALA A 38 0.04 9.40 1.10
C ALA A 38 0.98 8.99 2.25
N ASN A 39 0.41 8.51 3.36
CA ASN A 39 1.12 7.90 4.49
C ASN A 39 0.72 6.41 4.55
N PRO A 40 1.55 5.49 4.00
CA PRO A 40 1.16 4.10 3.76
C PRO A 40 1.15 3.26 5.03
N MET A 41 0.08 3.39 5.82
CA MET A 41 -0.07 2.66 7.09
C MET A 41 -0.66 1.26 6.92
N LEU A 42 -1.03 0.83 5.71
CA LEU A 42 -1.58 -0.50 5.48
C LEU A 42 -0.56 -1.60 5.75
N GLY A 43 0.72 -1.39 5.40
CA GLY A 43 1.79 -2.35 5.71
C GLY A 43 1.92 -2.60 7.21
N VAL A 44 1.84 -1.55 8.03
CA VAL A 44 1.81 -1.66 9.49
C VAL A 44 0.58 -2.43 9.95
N SER A 45 -0.61 -2.10 9.44
CA SER A 45 -1.85 -2.78 9.81
C SER A 45 -1.88 -4.25 9.41
N LEU A 46 -1.18 -4.63 8.34
CA LEU A 46 -1.03 -6.02 7.90
C LEU A 46 0.01 -6.78 8.74
N GLY A 47 0.90 -6.09 9.44
CA GLY A 47 1.96 -6.68 10.26
C GLY A 47 3.30 -6.81 9.54
N VAL A 48 3.55 -6.04 8.48
CA VAL A 48 4.85 -5.94 7.81
C VAL A 48 5.91 -5.28 8.72
N GLY A 49 5.46 -4.44 9.66
CA GLY A 49 6.32 -3.67 10.56
C GLY A 49 6.56 -2.25 10.05
N PHE A 50 6.78 -1.30 10.96
CA PHE A 50 6.94 0.11 10.64
C PHE A 50 8.15 0.36 9.74
N GLU A 51 9.35 -0.02 10.19
CA GLU A 51 10.60 0.17 9.44
C GLU A 51 10.55 -0.44 8.04
N LYS A 52 10.08 -1.68 7.93
CA LYS A 52 9.97 -2.36 6.63
C LYS A 52 8.96 -1.68 5.71
N THR A 53 7.84 -1.19 6.25
CA THR A 53 6.84 -0.45 5.47
C THR A 53 7.39 0.90 5.00
N ASP A 54 8.17 1.57 5.86
CA ASP A 54 8.81 2.85 5.57
C ASP A 54 9.97 2.72 4.55
N MET A 55 10.47 1.52 4.30
CA MET A 55 11.47 1.24 3.26
C MET A 55 10.84 0.77 1.93
N LEU A 56 9.51 0.64 1.84
CA LEU A 56 8.86 0.25 0.60
C LEU A 56 8.87 1.40 -0.40
N ASN A 57 9.46 1.15 -1.57
CA ASN A 57 9.36 2.06 -2.70
C ASN A 57 7.93 2.12 -3.19
N SER A 58 7.39 3.33 -3.37
CA SER A 58 6.11 3.50 -4.03
C SER A 58 6.27 3.47 -5.55
N VAL A 59 5.26 2.94 -6.24
CA VAL A 59 5.18 2.94 -7.71
C VAL A 59 5.39 4.35 -8.26
N ARG A 60 4.83 5.36 -7.59
CA ARG A 60 4.96 6.75 -8.00
C ARG A 60 6.38 7.29 -7.89
N GLN A 61 7.08 7.05 -6.79
CA GLN A 61 8.47 7.51 -6.62
C GLN A 61 9.40 6.92 -7.69
N ALA A 62 9.25 5.63 -8.00
CA ALA A 62 10.07 4.98 -9.02
C ALA A 62 9.81 5.53 -10.43
N LEU A 63 8.56 5.88 -10.74
CA LEU A 63 8.20 6.56 -11.99
C LEU A 63 8.77 7.98 -12.06
N ASP A 64 8.65 8.76 -10.98
CA ASP A 64 9.13 10.14 -10.92
C ASP A 64 10.68 10.21 -11.01
N ALA A 65 11.39 9.22 -10.46
CA ALA A 65 12.85 9.10 -10.55
C ALA A 65 13.35 8.64 -11.93
N GLY A 66 12.45 8.12 -12.80
CA GLY A 66 12.82 7.52 -14.08
C GLY A 66 13.51 6.15 -13.94
N ASP A 67 13.46 5.54 -12.76
CA ASP A 67 14.09 4.24 -12.46
C ASP A 67 13.36 3.08 -13.13
N VAL A 68 12.09 3.28 -13.52
CA VAL A 68 11.28 2.30 -14.23
C VAL A 68 10.51 2.95 -15.38
N GLU A 69 10.45 2.27 -16.53
CA GLU A 69 9.45 2.59 -17.55
C GLU A 69 8.04 2.31 -17.02
N HIS A 70 7.04 3.02 -17.56
CA HIS A 70 5.64 2.84 -17.20
C HIS A 70 5.25 1.37 -17.30
N GLN A 71 4.99 0.75 -16.16
CA GLN A 71 4.77 -0.68 -16.10
C GLN A 71 3.34 -0.98 -16.55
N PRO A 72 3.13 -1.61 -17.73
CA PRO A 72 1.82 -1.67 -18.36
C PRO A 72 0.93 -2.76 -17.76
N THR A 73 1.48 -3.62 -16.89
CA THR A 73 0.79 -4.79 -16.31
C THR A 73 0.81 -4.78 -14.78
N VAL A 74 -0.24 -5.36 -14.20
CA VAL A 74 -0.36 -5.52 -12.74
C VAL A 74 0.70 -6.47 -12.22
N GLU A 75 1.01 -7.52 -12.98
CA GLU A 75 1.99 -8.54 -12.64
C GLU A 75 3.38 -7.93 -12.47
N GLY A 76 3.83 -7.11 -13.43
CA GLY A 76 5.13 -6.44 -13.33
C GLY A 76 5.21 -5.47 -12.16
N MET A 77 4.11 -4.77 -11.86
CA MET A 77 4.03 -3.90 -10.68
C MET A 77 4.18 -4.71 -9.38
N VAL A 78 3.55 -5.88 -9.28
CA VAL A 78 3.64 -6.75 -8.10
C VAL A 78 5.02 -7.41 -7.98
N GLU A 79 5.68 -7.71 -9.10
CA GLU A 79 7.05 -8.23 -9.11
C GLU A 79 8.05 -7.19 -8.60
N ASN A 80 7.95 -5.95 -9.08
CA ASN A 80 8.91 -4.89 -8.76
C ASN A 80 8.66 -4.18 -7.43
N PHE A 81 7.39 -4.01 -7.04
CA PHE A 81 6.99 -3.19 -5.88
C PHE A 81 6.24 -3.98 -4.82
N GLY A 82 5.99 -5.28 -5.05
CA GLY A 82 5.26 -6.11 -4.12
C GLY A 82 6.13 -6.60 -2.97
N THR A 83 5.59 -6.57 -1.76
CA THR A 83 6.18 -7.21 -0.58
C THR A 83 5.21 -8.23 0.02
N ASP A 84 5.74 -9.30 0.59
CA ASP A 84 4.93 -10.26 1.33
C ASP A 84 4.60 -9.73 2.73
N ALA A 85 3.32 -9.80 3.05
CA ALA A 85 2.76 -9.51 4.35
C ALA A 85 2.23 -10.80 5.00
N PRO A 86 1.98 -10.79 6.32
CA PRO A 86 1.39 -11.92 7.02
C PRO A 86 0.09 -12.43 6.39
N ASP A 87 -0.23 -13.69 6.68
CA ASP A 87 -1.46 -14.38 6.24
C ASP A 87 -1.61 -14.59 4.74
N GLY A 88 -0.52 -14.51 3.97
CA GLY A 88 -0.54 -14.72 2.51
C GLY A 88 -1.05 -13.52 1.72
N VAL A 89 -1.01 -12.32 2.32
CA VAL A 89 -1.34 -11.06 1.63
C VAL A 89 -0.09 -10.54 0.92
N ARG A 90 -0.21 -10.17 -0.35
CA ARG A 90 0.81 -9.38 -1.05
C ARG A 90 0.45 -7.91 -0.99
N LEU A 91 1.41 -7.04 -0.71
CA LEU A 91 1.19 -5.59 -0.57
C LEU A 91 1.99 -4.82 -1.62
N VAL A 92 1.36 -3.83 -2.24
CA VAL A 92 2.03 -2.80 -3.04
C VAL A 92 1.66 -1.42 -2.48
N VAL A 93 2.65 -0.55 -2.34
CA VAL A 93 2.43 0.87 -2.03
C VAL A 93 2.40 1.62 -3.36
N ALA A 94 1.21 2.10 -3.75
CA ALA A 94 1.02 2.82 -5.00
C ALA A 94 1.52 4.26 -4.92
N SER A 95 1.34 4.89 -3.77
CA SER A 95 1.63 6.30 -3.58
C SER A 95 2.20 6.52 -2.20
N ARG A 96 3.26 7.30 -2.13
CA ARG A 96 3.81 7.85 -0.90
C ARG A 96 4.24 9.27 -1.21
N ILE A 97 4.07 10.16 -0.24
CA ILE A 97 4.67 11.49 -0.28
C ILE A 97 5.69 11.49 0.84
N ASP A 98 6.97 11.66 0.49
CA ASP A 98 8.00 11.89 1.49
C ASP A 98 7.77 13.30 2.06
N ASN A 99 7.51 13.36 3.36
CA ASN A 99 7.37 14.63 4.05
C ASN A 99 8.75 15.19 4.36
N ASP A 100 9.21 16.16 3.58
CA ASP A 100 10.29 17.07 3.97
C ASP A 100 9.81 18.12 5.01
N SER A 101 8.54 18.07 5.42
CA SER A 101 7.97 18.89 6.49
C SER A 101 6.77 18.19 7.17
N PRO A 102 6.69 18.18 8.51
CA PRO A 102 5.63 17.49 9.24
C PRO A 102 4.34 18.34 9.21
N GLY A 103 3.56 18.24 8.13
CA GLY A 103 2.29 18.96 8.00
C GLY A 103 1.30 18.27 7.06
N CYS A 104 0.03 18.26 7.44
CA CYS A 104 -1.06 17.74 6.61
C CYS A 104 -1.28 18.66 5.38
N GLN A 105 -0.94 18.19 4.19
CA GLN A 105 -1.01 18.99 2.96
C GLN A 105 -2.46 19.20 2.43
N CYS A 106 -3.48 18.65 3.08
CA CYS A 106 -4.87 19.01 2.79
C CYS A 106 -5.20 20.46 3.17
N CYS A 107 -4.29 21.16 3.85
CA CYS A 107 -4.43 22.53 4.34
C CYS A 107 -3.51 23.53 3.64
N GLY A 108 -2.96 23.20 2.45
CA GLY A 108 -2.18 24.11 1.62
C GLY A 108 -2.99 24.65 0.44
#